data_AF-A0A1W1HBR1-F1
#
_entry.id   AF-A0A1W1HBR1-F1
#
_cell.length_a   1.000
_cell.length_b   1.000
_cell.length_c   1.000
_cell.angle_alpha   90.00
_cell.angle_beta   90.00
_cell.angle_gamma   90.00
#
_symmetry.space_group_name_H-M   'P 1'
#
loop_
_entity.id
_entity.type
_entity.pdbx_description
1 polymer ?
#
loop_
_entity_poly.entity_id
_entity_poly.type
_entity_poly.pdbx_seq_one_letter_code
_entity_poly.pdbx_strand_id
1 'polypeptide(L)'
;MKVSVTACFKNDFHPFDCGGNPPCTLLENGTVLTKQPGLYGRDYFLIFGKLKVPRSCYRSEYEAGVMPLDAMANLPDRCYSYLLQEWMNICNIRDSFKESQISLNKLLGLEISQSRFEVISRESAINYDLMLNHD
;
A
#
# COMPACT_ATOMS: atom_id res chain seq x y z
N MET A 1 -16.89 4.31 0.53
CA MET A 1 -16.83 4.68 -0.90
C MET A 1 -15.65 3.94 -1.50
N LYS A 2 -15.90 2.72 -2.00
CA LYS A 2 -14.87 1.90 -2.67
C LYS A 2 -14.68 2.52 -4.05
N VAL A 3 -13.57 3.24 -4.25
CA VAL A 3 -13.14 3.60 -5.60
C VAL A 3 -12.55 2.33 -6.19
N SER A 4 -13.28 1.72 -7.12
CA SER A 4 -12.80 0.58 -7.89
C SER A 4 -11.67 1.07 -8.79
N VAL A 5 -10.42 0.77 -8.43
CA VAL A 5 -9.22 1.14 -9.19
C VAL A 5 -9.01 0.16 -10.37
N THR A 6 -10.08 -0.45 -10.87
CA THR A 6 -10.03 -1.59 -11.80
C THR A 6 -10.31 -1.22 -13.25
N ALA A 7 -10.72 0.02 -13.54
CA ALA A 7 -10.68 0.51 -14.91
C ALA A 7 -9.33 1.23 -15.14
N CYS A 8 -8.84 1.20 -16.37
CA CYS A 8 -7.62 1.86 -16.86
C CYS A 8 -6.21 1.40 -16.44
N PHE A 9 -5.97 0.56 -15.43
CA PHE A 9 -4.60 0.03 -15.16
C PHE A 9 -4.18 -1.17 -16.03
N LYS A 10 -4.78 -1.35 -17.20
CA LYS A 10 -4.26 -2.30 -18.21
C LYS A 10 -3.09 -1.65 -18.94
N ASN A 11 -1.89 -2.01 -18.49
CA ASN A 11 -0.61 -2.04 -19.22
C ASN A 11 -0.04 -0.79 -19.88
N ASP A 12 -0.74 0.35 -19.94
CA ASP A 12 -0.27 1.47 -20.74
C ASP A 12 0.02 2.69 -19.86
N PHE A 13 1.19 2.69 -19.21
CA PHE A 13 1.84 3.95 -18.81
C PHE A 13 2.27 4.66 -20.09
N HIS A 14 1.35 5.32 -20.76
CA HIS A 14 1.73 6.33 -21.74
C HIS A 14 2.05 7.60 -20.95
N PRO A 15 3.33 8.03 -20.90
CA PRO A 15 3.61 9.41 -20.55
C PRO A 15 2.95 10.22 -21.65
N PHE A 16 1.74 10.72 -21.41
CA PHE A 16 1.16 11.71 -22.30
C PHE A 16 2.08 12.92 -22.22
N ASP A 17 2.82 13.15 -23.29
CA ASP A 17 3.54 14.39 -23.52
C ASP A 17 2.47 15.47 -23.71
N CYS A 18 2.07 16.10 -22.60
CA CYS A 18 1.19 17.25 -22.59
C CYS A 18 1.97 18.46 -23.16
N GLY A 19 2.25 18.43 -24.46
CA GLY A 19 2.77 19.56 -25.23
C GLY A 19 3.97 20.28 -24.59
N GLY A 20 4.93 19.56 -24.02
CA GLY A 20 6.16 20.15 -23.49
C GLY A 20 6.13 20.66 -22.05
N ASN A 21 5.16 20.27 -21.21
CA ASN A 21 5.17 20.53 -19.77
C ASN A 21 5.30 19.23 -18.94
N PRO A 22 5.87 19.29 -17.70
CA PRO A 22 6.28 18.12 -16.92
C PRO A 22 5.13 17.11 -16.72
N PRO A 23 5.43 15.81 -16.53
CA PRO A 23 4.47 14.73 -16.79
C PRO A 23 3.18 14.93 -16.00
N CYS A 24 2.06 15.01 -16.69
CA CYS A 24 0.73 15.06 -16.10
C CYS A 24 0.10 13.65 -16.17
N THR A 25 -0.72 13.30 -15.17
CA THR A 25 -1.49 12.05 -15.18
C THR A 25 -2.98 12.39 -15.32
N LEU A 26 -3.68 11.69 -16.21
CA LEU A 26 -5.13 11.84 -16.37
C LEU A 26 -5.85 10.79 -15.51
N LEU A 27 -6.81 11.26 -14.72
CA LEU A 27 -7.77 10.39 -14.05
C LEU A 27 -8.91 10.04 -15.00
N GLU A 28 -9.65 8.96 -14.72
CA GLU A 28 -10.78 8.50 -15.55
C GLU A 28 -11.91 9.54 -15.69
N ASN A 29 -12.01 10.47 -14.74
CA ASN A 29 -12.94 11.59 -14.76
C ASN A 29 -12.51 12.73 -15.71
N GLY A 30 -11.38 12.60 -16.41
CA GLY A 30 -10.81 13.64 -17.26
C GLY A 30 -10.03 14.72 -16.51
N THR A 31 -9.86 14.61 -15.19
CA THR A 31 -9.08 15.56 -14.40
C THR A 31 -7.59 15.39 -14.70
N VAL A 32 -6.92 16.49 -15.02
CA VAL A 32 -5.46 16.55 -15.20
C VAL A 32 -4.79 16.73 -13.82
N LEU A 33 -3.95 15.77 -13.45
CA LEU A 33 -3.10 15.87 -12.26
C LEU A 33 -1.70 16.35 -12.65
N THR A 34 -1.20 17.34 -11.92
CA THR A 34 0.15 17.88 -12.13
C THR A 34 1.15 17.16 -11.21
N LYS A 35 2.33 16.85 -11.73
CA LYS A 35 3.42 16.28 -10.92
C LYS A 35 3.92 17.33 -9.93
N GLN A 36 3.91 16.97 -8.65
CA GLN A 36 4.45 17.81 -7.58
C GLN A 36 5.99 17.80 -7.62
N PRO A 37 6.62 18.94 -7.29
CA PRO A 37 8.07 19.00 -7.17
C PRO A 37 8.54 18.19 -5.95
N GLY A 38 9.47 17.27 -6.17
CA GLY A 38 10.09 16.46 -5.13
C GLY A 38 9.55 15.02 -5.03
N LEU A 39 10.23 14.23 -4.19
CA LEU A 39 9.89 12.83 -3.94
C LEU A 39 9.29 12.68 -2.55
N TYR A 40 8.12 12.05 -2.48
CA TYR A 40 7.41 11.77 -1.24
C TYR A 40 7.78 10.37 -0.76
N GLY A 41 8.61 10.30 0.27
CA GLY A 41 9.01 9.04 0.88
C GLY A 41 7.87 8.38 1.64
N ARG A 42 7.67 7.07 1.43
CA ARG A 42 6.83 6.23 2.28
C ARG A 42 7.71 5.28 3.07
N ASP A 43 7.41 5.19 4.37
CA ASP A 43 8.00 4.15 5.21
C ASP A 43 7.34 2.81 4.89
N TYR A 44 8.15 1.83 4.49
CA TYR A 44 7.72 0.50 4.12
C TYR A 44 8.51 -0.54 4.91
N PHE A 45 7.83 -1.41 5.64
CA PHE A 45 8.41 -2.41 6.52
C PHE A 45 8.39 -3.77 5.82
N LEU A 46 9.58 -4.25 5.55
CA LEU A 46 9.87 -5.58 5.03
C LEU A 46 10.35 -6.47 6.17
N ILE A 47 10.41 -7.77 5.94
CA ILE A 47 11.08 -8.71 6.86
C ILE A 47 12.56 -8.36 7.08
N PHE A 48 13.18 -7.66 6.13
CA PHE A 48 14.56 -7.20 6.18
C PHE A 48 14.75 -5.86 6.91
N GLY A 49 13.67 -5.23 7.37
CA GLY A 49 13.75 -3.92 8.00
C GLY A 49 12.92 -2.84 7.30
N LYS A 50 13.19 -1.59 7.69
CA LYS A 50 12.51 -0.41 7.19
C LYS A 50 13.17 0.08 5.90
N LEU A 51 12.40 0.10 4.80
CA LEU A 51 12.76 0.68 3.51
C LEU A 51 11.98 1.98 3.31
N LYS A 52 12.67 3.04 2.85
CA LYS A 52 12.02 4.29 2.46
C LYS A 52 11.83 4.31 0.95
N VAL A 53 10.60 4.19 0.47
CA VAL A 53 10.28 4.16 -0.96
C VAL A 53 10.02 5.59 -1.45
N PRO A 54 10.87 6.16 -2.33
CA PRO A 54 10.63 7.48 -2.91
C PRO A 54 9.55 7.39 -3.98
N ARG A 55 8.52 8.22 -3.88
CA ARG A 55 7.39 8.22 -4.82
C ARG A 55 7.18 9.59 -5.45
N SER A 56 6.81 9.61 -6.72
CA SER A 56 6.30 10.82 -7.37
C SER A 56 4.83 10.98 -7.05
N CYS A 57 4.44 12.17 -6.59
CA CYS A 57 3.04 12.51 -6.28
C CYS A 57 2.46 13.36 -7.41
N TYR A 58 1.24 13.02 -7.84
CA TYR A 58 0.47 13.75 -8.83
C TYR A 58 -0.78 14.29 -8.14
N ARG A 59 -1.03 15.60 -8.21
CA ARG A 59 -2.15 16.22 -7.49
C ARG A 59 -2.78 17.36 -8.29
N SER A 60 -4.07 17.57 -8.05
CA SER A 60 -4.84 18.75 -8.45
C SER A 60 -5.32 19.51 -7.19
N GLU A 61 -5.67 20.79 -7.31
CA GLU A 61 -6.07 21.64 -6.17
C GLU A 61 -7.24 21.05 -5.37
N TYR A 62 -8.15 20.36 -6.06
CA TYR A 62 -9.40 19.85 -5.48
C TYR A 62 -9.38 18.36 -5.14
N GLU A 63 -8.35 17.62 -5.55
CA GLU A 63 -8.29 16.16 -5.38
C GLU A 63 -7.10 15.72 -4.52
N ALA A 64 -7.24 14.51 -3.95
CA ALA A 64 -6.16 13.86 -3.22
C ALA A 64 -5.01 13.51 -4.17
N GLY A 65 -3.77 13.55 -3.67
CA GLY A 65 -2.60 13.18 -4.45
C GLY A 65 -2.59 11.68 -4.77
N VAL A 66 -2.26 11.34 -6.01
CA VAL A 66 -2.14 9.96 -6.50
C VAL A 66 -0.67 9.62 -6.72
N MET A 67 -0.28 8.41 -6.29
CA MET A 67 1.06 7.85 -6.50
C MET A 67 0.93 6.61 -7.40
N PRO A 68 0.91 6.77 -8.74
CA PRO A 68 0.55 5.68 -9.66
C PRO A 68 1.53 4.50 -9.61
N LEU A 69 2.80 4.76 -9.28
CA LEU A 69 3.82 3.72 -9.18
C LEU A 69 3.53 2.71 -8.06
N ASP A 70 2.75 3.08 -7.05
CA ASP A 70 2.41 2.18 -5.95
C ASP A 70 1.48 1.07 -6.39
N ALA A 71 0.49 1.41 -7.23
CA ALA A 71 -0.42 0.43 -7.81
C ALA A 71 0.33 -0.52 -8.76
N MET A 72 1.25 0.00 -9.56
CA MET A 72 2.08 -0.82 -10.46
C MET A 72 3.02 -1.76 -9.70
N ALA A 73 3.61 -1.26 -8.62
CA ALA A 73 4.44 -2.07 -7.72
C ALA A 73 3.61 -2.98 -6.80
N ASN A 74 2.28 -2.96 -6.92
CA ASN A 74 1.35 -3.68 -6.07
C ASN A 74 1.68 -3.51 -4.58
N LEU A 75 1.96 -2.27 -4.17
CA LEU A 75 2.25 -1.98 -2.77
C LEU A 75 0.95 -2.05 -1.96
N PRO A 76 0.96 -2.70 -0.78
CA PRO A 76 -0.20 -2.70 0.10
C PRO A 76 -0.53 -1.29 0.56
N ASP A 77 -1.81 -1.05 0.87
CA ASP A 77 -2.28 0.21 1.47
C ASP A 77 -1.60 0.51 2.81
N ARG A 78 -1.19 -0.55 3.53
CA ARG A 78 -0.42 -0.45 4.77
C ARG A 78 1.08 -0.38 4.53
N CYS A 79 1.77 0.22 5.48
CA CYS A 79 3.23 0.30 5.48
C CYS A 79 3.93 -1.06 5.68
N TYR A 80 3.21 -2.17 5.83
CA TYR A 80 3.81 -3.50 6.02
C TYR A 80 3.69 -4.31 4.73
N SER A 81 4.76 -4.99 4.33
CA SER A 81 4.71 -5.90 3.19
C SER A 81 3.69 -7.03 3.39
N TYR A 82 3.11 -7.54 2.30
CA TYR A 82 2.15 -8.65 2.38
C TYR A 82 2.72 -9.86 3.12
N LEU A 83 3.98 -10.21 2.83
CA LEU A 83 4.69 -11.29 3.53
C LEU A 83 4.78 -11.04 5.04
N LEU A 84 5.10 -9.81 5.45
CA LEU A 84 5.16 -9.46 6.87
C LEU A 84 3.76 -9.53 7.52
N GLN A 85 2.71 -9.10 6.82
CA GLN A 85 1.33 -9.23 7.30
C GLN A 85 0.92 -10.69 7.47
N GLU A 86 1.31 -11.57 6.54
CA GLU A 86 1.07 -13.01 6.64
C GLU A 86 1.78 -13.62 7.85
N TRP A 87 3.04 -13.27 8.09
CA TRP A 87 3.78 -13.71 9.28
C TRP A 87 3.12 -13.22 10.57
N MET A 88 2.65 -11.97 10.60
CA MET A 88 1.90 -11.44 11.74
C MET A 88 0.62 -12.25 12.01
N ASN A 89 -0.09 -12.68 10.97
CA ASN A 89 -1.27 -13.55 11.12
C ASN A 89 -0.90 -14.94 11.65
N ILE A 90 0.12 -15.57 11.08
CA ILE A 90 0.57 -16.91 11.51
C ILE A 90 0.98 -16.89 12.99
N CYS A 91 1.72 -15.86 13.42
CA CYS A 91 2.07 -15.68 14.82
C CYS A 91 0.82 -15.49 15.69
N ASN A 92 -0.11 -14.64 15.27
CA ASN A 92 -1.32 -14.35 16.04
C ASN A 92 -2.28 -15.53 16.20
N ILE A 93 -2.32 -16.45 15.23
CA ILE A 93 -3.13 -17.68 15.35
C ILE A 93 -2.60 -18.58 16.47
N ARG A 94 -1.28 -18.56 16.71
CA ARG A 94 -0.60 -19.46 17.65
C ARG A 94 -0.49 -18.87 19.04
N ASP A 95 -0.18 -17.58 19.11
CA ASP A 95 0.23 -16.91 20.34
C ASP A 95 -0.59 -15.63 20.57
N SER A 96 -0.61 -15.12 21.81
CA SER A 96 -1.21 -13.81 22.08
C SER A 96 -0.50 -12.68 21.30
N PHE A 97 -1.19 -11.55 21.05
CA PHE A 97 -0.59 -10.40 20.35
C PHE A 97 0.73 -9.92 20.95
N LYS A 98 0.86 -9.98 22.29
CA LYS A 98 2.08 -9.59 22.99
C LYS A 98 3.22 -10.57 22.73
N GLU A 99 2.96 -11.87 22.81
CA GLU A 99 3.97 -12.91 22.54
C GLU A 99 4.36 -12.94 21.06
N SER A 100 3.40 -12.72 20.16
CA SER A 100 3.63 -12.54 18.72
C SER A 100 4.55 -11.36 18.44
N GLN A 101 4.32 -10.21 19.09
CA GLN A 101 5.21 -9.04 19.00
C GLN A 101 6.63 -9.39 19.46
N ILE A 102 6.78 -10.03 20.63
CA ILE A 102 8.09 -10.38 21.18
C ILE A 102 8.82 -11.35 20.24
N SER A 103 8.11 -12.34 19.71
CA SER A 103 8.68 -13.35 18.80
C SER A 103 9.13 -12.73 17.47
N LEU A 104 8.31 -11.90 16.85
CA LEU A 104 8.67 -11.19 15.62
C LEU A 104 9.80 -10.20 15.82
N ASN A 105 9.84 -9.50 16.96
CA ASN A 105 10.94 -8.61 17.29
C ASN A 105 12.26 -9.38 17.43
N LYS A 106 12.25 -10.53 18.12
CA LYS A 106 13.44 -11.39 18.25
C LYS A 106 13.90 -11.95 16.91
N LEU A 107 12.97 -12.30 16.02
CA LEU A 107 13.28 -12.97 14.76
C LEU A 107 13.72 -11.98 13.66
N LEU A 108 13.09 -10.81 13.59
CA LEU A 108 13.27 -9.84 12.50
C LEU A 108 13.90 -8.51 12.96
N GLY A 109 14.04 -8.28 14.27
CA GLY A 109 14.49 -6.99 14.81
C GLY A 109 13.48 -5.85 14.63
N LEU A 110 12.21 -6.16 14.32
CA LEU A 110 11.17 -5.18 14.04
C LEU A 110 10.32 -4.92 15.29
N GLU A 111 10.21 -3.66 15.71
CA GLU A 111 9.28 -3.25 16.76
C GLU A 111 7.91 -2.92 16.16
N ILE A 112 6.98 -3.87 16.26
CA ILE A 112 5.60 -3.69 15.82
C ILE A 112 4.69 -3.64 17.04
N SER A 113 3.86 -2.60 17.14
CA SER A 113 2.88 -2.45 18.24
C SER A 113 1.80 -3.54 18.19
N GLN A 114 1.37 -4.02 19.37
CA GLN A 114 0.28 -4.99 19.53
C GLN A 114 -1.00 -4.61 18.75
N SER A 115 -1.39 -3.33 18.78
CA SER A 115 -2.58 -2.85 18.09
C SER A 115 -2.52 -3.07 16.58
N ARG A 116 -1.32 -3.18 16.00
CA ARG A 116 -1.15 -3.46 14.56
C ARG A 116 -1.46 -4.92 14.22
N PHE A 117 -1.17 -5.84 15.12
CA PHE A 117 -1.54 -7.25 14.96
C PHE A 117 -3.06 -7.43 14.97
N GLU A 118 -3.75 -6.77 15.90
CA GLU A 118 -5.22 -6.83 15.97
C GLU A 118 -5.86 -6.34 14.65
N VAL A 119 -5.39 -5.21 14.14
CA VAL A 119 -5.91 -4.62 12.91
C VAL A 119 -5.68 -5.55 11.71
N ILE A 120 -4.46 -6.10 11.56
CA ILE A 120 -4.13 -7.03 10.47
C ILE A 120 -4.96 -8.31 10.57
N SER A 121 -5.15 -8.84 11.78
CA SER A 121 -5.99 -10.02 12.02
C SER A 121 -7.45 -9.76 11.64
N ARG A 122 -8.00 -8.60 11.99
CA ARG A 122 -9.38 -8.22 11.65
C ARG A 122 -9.58 -8.09 10.14
N GLU A 123 -8.63 -7.47 9.45
CA GLU A 123 -8.69 -7.29 8.00
C GLU A 123 -8.53 -8.60 7.23
N SER A 124 -7.64 -9.46 7.71
CA SER A 124 -7.41 -10.76 7.10
C SER A 124 -8.66 -11.64 7.19
N ALA A 125 -9.37 -11.61 8.33
CA ALA A 125 -10.65 -12.31 8.47
C ALA A 125 -11.69 -11.87 7.43
N ILE A 126 -11.83 -10.56 7.21
CA ILE A 126 -12.75 -10.00 6.19
C ILE A 126 -12.38 -10.48 4.78
N ASN A 127 -11.08 -10.57 4.48
CA ASN A 127 -10.64 -11.00 3.15
C ASN A 127 -10.94 -12.48 2.88
N TYR A 128 -10.78 -13.36 3.89
CA TYR A 128 -11.16 -14.77 3.76
C TYR A 128 -12.66 -14.95 3.56
N ASP A 129 -13.49 -14.19 4.29
CA ASP A 129 -14.94 -14.22 4.10
C ASP A 129 -15.34 -13.78 2.67
N LEU A 130 -14.65 -12.80 2.09
CA LEU A 130 -14.90 -12.36 0.71
C LEU A 130 -14.50 -13.42 -0.33
N MET A 131 -13.45 -14.20 -0.08
CA MET A 131 -13.07 -15.31 -0.96
C MET A 131 -14.07 -16.47 -0.89
N LEU A 132 -14.59 -16.79 0.29
CA LEU A 132 -15.56 -17.89 0.48
C LEU A 132 -16.95 -17.57 -0.07
N ASN A 133 -17.30 -16.29 -0.22
CA ASN A 133 -18.61 -15.86 -0.75
C ASN A 133 -18.62 -15.65 -2.27
N HIS A 134 -17.55 -16.03 -2.98
CA HIS A 134 -17.43 -15.92 -4.44
C HIS A 134 -17.47 -17.27 -5.17
N ASP A 135 -17.71 -18.38 -4.46
CA ASP A 135 -18.04 -19.71 -5.00
C ASP A 135 -19.57 -19.95 -5.03
#